data_AF-A0A7W8YJM8-F1
#
_entry.id   AF-A0A7W8YJM8-F1
#
_cell.length_a   1.000
_cell.length_b   1.000
_cell.length_c   1.000
_cell.angle_alpha   90.00
_cell.angle_beta   90.00
_cell.angle_gamma   90.00
#
_symmetry.space_group_name_H-M   'P 1'
#
loop_
_entity.id
_entity.type
_entity.pdbx_description
1 polymer ?
#
loop_
_entity_poly.entity_id
_entity_poly.type
_entity_poly.pdbx_seq_one_letter_code
_entity_poly.pdbx_strand_id
1 'polypeptide(L)'
;MKNPAAMRMALCLALALPLAAHAQQEAVPEGTQSMYLTQDFEPSDALHATYALRTPPVRDEALGAWHVLLEFPETPGKIAMETYTTDLKLSQAKFVHLRKWYYENGQLFKTARLDAQGKELAGGELFYESGQLKQRETPLPSGRLVESFHENGQLMNRIVYHGTQMVDGELVSYGANGKVSSRTHLKDGQLHGWWEVFHTDGQLYQRVRFVHDKREGEFVDYAPDGSLRARTVFVHGQPEGWSFESHDNGQVSQKVRYHRGDILSMQKWAPDGKPVIAWQRDVQGREQGDVTEWYENGVRASVIPFVDGQRQGLMQVWYRDGSLQQIVPYEHDQKQGLERRWDKNGRQTLEQLWRDGQPVPVYP
;
A
#
# COMPACT_ATOMS: atom_id res chain seq x y z
N MET A 1 -12.08 57.27 38.21
CA MET A 1 -10.84 56.66 38.76
C MET A 1 -9.97 56.30 37.57
N LYS A 2 -8.85 56.99 37.31
CA LYS A 2 -7.52 56.84 37.96
C LYS A 2 -6.86 55.46 37.73
N ASN A 3 -6.11 55.41 36.62
CA ASN A 3 -4.83 54.70 36.42
C ASN A 3 -3.76 55.27 37.42
N PRO A 4 -2.47 54.86 37.43
CA PRO A 4 -1.81 53.56 37.18
C PRO A 4 -0.73 53.22 38.26
N ALA A 5 0.12 52.21 37.98
CA ALA A 5 1.58 52.19 38.16
C ALA A 5 2.27 52.12 39.56
N ALA A 6 3.02 51.03 39.72
CA ALA A 6 4.48 50.96 39.96
C ALA A 6 5.16 51.43 41.28
N MET A 7 6.06 50.56 41.76
CA MET A 7 7.41 50.89 42.30
C MET A 7 8.35 49.75 41.84
N ARG A 8 9.42 49.95 41.05
CA ARG A 8 10.69 50.74 41.24
C ARG A 8 11.57 50.15 42.36
N MET A 9 12.91 50.09 42.30
CA MET A 9 13.96 50.53 41.32
C MET A 9 15.19 49.59 41.50
N ALA A 10 16.35 49.63 40.81
CA ALA A 10 17.02 50.57 39.87
C ALA A 10 17.82 49.74 38.81
N LEU A 11 18.50 50.22 37.74
CA LEU A 11 19.72 51.05 37.56
C LEU A 11 20.98 50.54 38.31
N CYS A 12 22.20 50.47 37.74
CA CYS A 12 22.81 50.79 36.43
C CYS A 12 23.94 49.73 36.17
N LEU A 13 24.62 49.59 35.03
CA LEU A 13 25.28 50.59 34.18
C LEU A 13 25.58 49.98 32.79
N ALA A 14 25.68 50.82 31.75
CA ALA A 14 26.07 50.39 30.41
C ALA A 14 27.59 50.47 30.19
N LEU A 15 28.13 49.54 29.39
CA LEU A 15 29.29 49.78 28.53
C LEU A 15 29.00 49.15 27.17
N ALA A 16 29.35 49.84 26.10
CA ALA A 16 29.01 49.45 24.73
C ALA A 16 30.26 49.38 23.85
N LEU A 17 30.30 48.35 23.00
CA LEU A 17 31.12 48.23 21.78
C LEU A 17 32.65 48.07 21.98
N PRO A 18 33.40 47.65 20.94
CA PRO A 18 32.99 47.05 19.66
C PRO A 18 33.76 45.75 19.29
N LEU A 19 33.52 45.32 18.04
CA LEU A 19 34.40 44.59 17.10
C LEU A 19 34.09 43.12 16.81
N ALA A 20 33.89 42.90 15.51
CA ALA A 20 33.74 41.62 14.87
C ALA A 20 35.00 40.76 15.03
N ALA A 21 34.82 39.55 15.52
CA ALA A 21 35.59 38.43 15.02
C ALA A 21 34.93 37.98 13.71
N HIS A 22 35.42 38.48 12.57
CA HIS A 22 35.35 37.67 11.36
C HIS A 22 36.15 36.41 11.69
N ALA A 23 35.48 35.28 11.88
CA ALA A 23 36.14 33.99 11.79
C ALA A 23 36.63 33.89 10.34
N GLN A 24 37.90 34.25 10.12
CA GLN A 24 38.53 34.07 8.82
C GLN A 24 38.39 32.60 8.47
N GLN A 25 37.86 32.32 7.28
CA GLN A 25 38.14 31.04 6.64
C GLN A 25 39.64 31.03 6.40
N GLU A 26 40.39 30.46 7.34
CA GLU A 26 41.78 30.11 7.12
C GLU A 26 41.81 29.18 5.91
N ALA A 27 42.47 29.62 4.85
CA ALA A 27 42.67 28.81 3.67
C ALA A 27 43.46 27.56 4.09
N VAL A 28 42.82 26.40 3.96
CA VAL A 28 43.44 25.11 4.28
C VAL A 28 44.69 24.96 3.40
N PRO A 29 45.91 24.80 3.96
CA PRO A 29 47.12 24.67 3.16
C PRO A 29 47.11 23.39 2.33
N GLU A 30 47.61 23.47 1.10
CA GLU A 30 47.73 22.32 0.20
C GLU A 30 48.61 21.23 0.84
N GLY A 31 48.03 20.04 1.04
CA GLY A 31 48.70 18.93 1.74
C GLY A 31 47.79 17.84 2.31
N THR A 32 46.46 17.98 2.22
CA THR A 32 45.49 16.95 2.61
C THR A 32 45.48 15.77 1.64
N GLN A 33 46.23 14.71 1.95
CA GLN A 33 45.93 13.39 1.40
C GLN A 33 44.63 12.88 2.04
N SER A 34 43.52 13.03 1.32
CA SER A 34 42.27 12.34 1.64
C SER A 34 42.49 10.83 1.49
N MET A 35 42.33 10.07 2.57
CA MET A 35 42.39 8.61 2.51
C MET A 35 41.05 8.09 1.99
N TYR A 36 41.06 7.54 0.78
CA TYR A 36 39.90 6.86 0.20
C TYR A 36 39.73 5.47 0.82
N LEU A 37 38.48 5.07 1.03
CA LEU A 37 38.09 3.88 1.77
C LEU A 37 36.95 3.15 1.08
N THR A 38 36.96 1.82 1.13
CA THR A 38 35.85 0.97 0.70
C THR A 38 34.68 1.01 1.71
N GLN A 39 33.57 0.34 1.38
CA GLN A 39 32.43 0.15 2.28
C GLN A 39 32.81 -0.53 3.62
N ASP A 40 33.84 -1.38 3.60
CA ASP A 40 34.39 -2.08 4.78
C ASP A 40 35.52 -1.29 5.48
N PHE A 41 35.72 -0.03 5.09
CA PHE A 41 36.71 0.90 5.63
C PHE A 41 38.19 0.47 5.45
N GLU A 42 38.46 -0.37 4.46
CA GLU A 42 39.84 -0.65 4.01
C GLU A 42 40.31 0.43 3.01
N PRO A 43 41.61 0.78 2.97
CA PRO A 43 42.16 1.74 2.01
C PRO A 43 41.90 1.38 0.54
N SER A 44 41.58 2.39 -0.26
CA SER A 44 41.21 2.29 -1.68
C SER A 44 41.88 3.39 -2.52
N ASP A 45 41.80 3.29 -3.84
CA ASP A 45 41.85 4.45 -4.72
C ASP A 45 40.50 5.20 -4.73
N ALA A 46 40.46 6.36 -5.39
CA ALA A 46 39.28 7.22 -5.48
C ALA A 46 38.15 6.65 -6.36
N LEU A 47 38.44 5.76 -7.31
CA LEU A 47 37.47 5.20 -8.26
C LEU A 47 36.62 4.09 -7.62
N HIS A 48 37.21 3.35 -6.67
CA HIS A 48 36.55 2.26 -5.94
C HIS A 48 36.14 2.66 -4.51
N ALA A 49 36.27 3.95 -4.17
CA ALA A 49 35.95 4.48 -2.86
C ALA A 49 34.43 4.50 -2.59
N THR A 50 34.03 4.12 -1.38
CA THR A 50 32.71 4.42 -0.81
C THR A 50 32.76 5.66 0.07
N TYR A 51 33.93 5.94 0.66
CA TYR A 51 34.14 7.05 1.58
C TYR A 51 35.50 7.72 1.33
N ALA A 52 35.59 9.02 1.58
CA ALA A 52 36.85 9.74 1.74
C ALA A 52 37.00 10.19 3.21
N LEU A 53 38.09 9.85 3.88
CA LEU A 53 38.35 10.33 5.24
C LEU A 53 38.74 11.81 5.20
N ARG A 54 37.97 12.64 5.91
CA ARG A 54 38.35 14.03 6.18
C ARG A 54 39.49 14.05 7.20
N THR A 55 40.64 14.59 6.80
CA THR A 55 41.85 14.63 7.62
C THR A 55 42.15 16.05 8.14
N PRO A 56 42.77 16.20 9.33
CA PRO A 56 43.01 15.15 10.33
C PRO A 56 41.75 14.85 11.17
N PRO A 57 41.51 13.59 11.58
CA PRO A 57 40.53 13.25 12.61
C PRO A 57 40.90 13.88 13.97
N VAL A 58 39.90 14.17 14.80
CA VAL A 58 40.09 14.87 16.08
C VAL A 58 39.89 13.89 17.24
N ARG A 59 40.77 13.89 18.24
CA ARG A 59 40.56 13.09 19.45
C ARG A 59 39.61 13.82 20.40
N ASP A 60 38.54 13.15 20.81
CA ASP A 60 37.68 13.55 21.92
C ASP A 60 38.15 12.82 23.18
N GLU A 61 38.83 13.56 24.07
CA GLU A 61 39.36 13.02 25.33
C GLU A 61 38.26 12.71 26.35
N ALA A 62 37.11 13.39 26.29
CA ALA A 62 35.99 13.14 27.20
C ALA A 62 35.25 11.84 26.86
N LEU A 63 35.17 11.52 25.56
CA LEU A 63 34.64 10.26 25.04
C LEU A 63 35.70 9.16 24.89
N GLY A 64 36.99 9.49 25.08
CA GLY A 64 38.12 8.59 24.92
C GLY A 64 38.28 8.05 23.49
N ALA A 65 37.73 8.72 22.48
CA ALA A 65 37.53 8.20 21.12
C ALA A 65 37.93 9.23 20.05
N TRP A 66 38.18 8.77 18.82
CA TRP A 66 38.43 9.63 17.68
C TRP A 66 37.10 10.04 17.03
N HIS A 67 36.85 11.34 16.90
CA HIS A 67 35.79 11.88 16.06
C HIS A 67 36.21 11.80 14.59
N VAL A 68 35.41 11.09 13.80
CA VAL A 68 35.71 10.71 12.41
C VAL A 68 34.59 11.22 11.52
N LEU A 69 34.98 11.99 10.50
CA LEU A 69 34.11 12.47 9.43
C LEU A 69 34.53 11.80 8.12
N LEU A 70 33.61 11.04 7.54
CA LEU A 70 33.76 10.47 6.21
C LEU A 70 32.87 11.25 5.23
N GLU A 71 33.44 11.58 4.08
CA GLU A 71 32.81 12.34 3.00
C GLU A 71 32.45 11.42 1.83
N PHE A 72 31.51 11.87 0.99
CA PHE A 72 31.24 11.25 -0.30
C PHE A 72 32.43 11.48 -1.25
N PRO A 73 33.03 10.44 -1.84
CA PRO A 73 34.22 10.59 -2.70
C PRO A 73 34.00 11.52 -3.90
N GLU A 74 32.81 11.49 -4.50
CA GLU A 74 32.46 12.29 -5.68
C GLU A 74 32.05 13.73 -5.35
N THR A 75 31.72 14.04 -4.09
CA THR A 75 31.31 15.39 -3.66
C THR A 75 32.09 15.86 -2.41
N PRO A 76 33.38 16.22 -2.56
CA PRO A 76 34.22 16.68 -1.45
C PRO A 76 33.57 17.78 -0.59
N GLY A 77 33.74 17.67 0.72
CA GLY A 77 33.08 18.52 1.72
C GLY A 77 31.65 18.12 2.08
N LYS A 78 31.02 17.17 1.37
CA LYS A 78 29.75 16.56 1.78
C LYS A 78 30.03 15.36 2.68
N ILE A 79 29.70 15.50 3.96
CA ILE A 79 29.77 14.39 4.93
C ILE A 79 28.78 13.31 4.51
N ALA A 80 29.24 12.07 4.38
CA ALA A 80 28.44 10.86 4.23
C ALA A 80 28.17 10.19 5.60
N MET A 81 29.15 10.26 6.51
CA MET A 81 29.05 9.68 7.84
C MET A 81 29.85 10.48 8.88
N GLU A 82 29.24 10.72 10.03
CA GLU A 82 29.90 11.22 11.24
C GLU A 82 29.84 10.13 12.32
N THR A 83 30.97 9.82 12.97
CA THR A 83 31.01 8.77 13.98
C THR A 83 32.18 8.95 14.95
N TYR A 84 32.21 8.16 16.02
CA TYR A 84 33.36 8.04 16.91
C TYR A 84 33.95 6.63 16.83
N THR A 85 35.27 6.51 16.84
CA THR A 85 35.98 5.22 16.75
C THR A 85 37.06 5.08 17.83
N THR A 86 37.38 3.84 18.21
CA THR A 86 38.46 3.56 19.18
C THR A 86 39.86 3.74 18.62
N ASP A 87 40.02 3.66 17.29
CA ASP A 87 41.29 3.72 16.56
C ASP A 87 41.07 4.41 15.20
N LEU A 88 42.14 4.86 14.56
CA LEU A 88 42.13 5.46 13.22
C LEU A 88 42.20 4.42 12.10
N LYS A 89 42.60 3.17 12.39
CA LYS A 89 42.48 2.07 11.42
C LYS A 89 41.04 1.55 11.37
N LEU A 90 40.21 2.25 10.60
CA LEU A 90 38.74 2.11 10.63
C LEU A 90 38.21 0.70 10.34
N SER A 91 38.87 -0.09 9.48
CA SER A 91 38.48 -1.50 9.22
C SER A 91 38.65 -2.44 10.43
N GLN A 92 39.40 -2.02 11.45
CA GLN A 92 39.67 -2.77 12.67
C GLN A 92 39.19 -2.05 13.94
N ALA A 93 38.79 -0.79 13.83
CA ALA A 93 38.31 0.02 14.93
C ALA A 93 36.87 -0.36 15.32
N LYS A 94 36.54 -0.19 16.61
CA LYS A 94 35.15 -0.22 17.05
C LYS A 94 34.55 1.17 16.88
N PHE A 95 33.43 1.24 16.17
CA PHE A 95 32.56 2.42 16.16
C PHE A 95 31.82 2.48 17.50
N VAL A 96 31.78 3.64 18.15
CA VAL A 96 31.27 3.80 19.53
C VAL A 96 30.45 5.09 19.67
N HIS A 97 29.70 5.20 20.76
CA HIS A 97 28.91 6.39 21.17
C HIS A 97 27.77 6.77 20.22
N LEU A 98 28.12 7.33 19.05
CA LEU A 98 27.21 7.95 18.09
C LEU A 98 27.68 7.65 16.67
N ARG A 99 26.70 7.39 15.79
CA ARG A 99 26.89 7.32 14.35
C ARG A 99 25.73 8.04 13.66
N LYS A 100 26.06 8.93 12.74
CA LYS A 100 25.12 9.63 11.87
C LYS A 100 25.48 9.31 10.42
N TRP A 101 24.47 9.05 9.62
CA TRP A 101 24.59 8.94 8.17
C TRP A 101 23.83 10.09 7.53
N TYR A 102 24.31 10.55 6.40
CA TYR A 102 23.78 11.72 5.68
C TYR A 102 23.46 11.35 4.24
N TYR A 103 22.57 12.13 3.63
CA TYR A 103 22.35 12.17 2.19
C TYR A 103 23.39 13.10 1.53
N GLU A 104 23.66 12.93 0.22
CA GLU A 104 24.60 13.79 -0.53
C GLU A 104 24.21 15.27 -0.53
N ASN A 105 22.91 15.58 -0.40
CA ASN A 105 22.45 16.96 -0.23
C ASN A 105 22.96 17.61 1.08
N GLY A 106 23.40 16.82 2.06
CA GLY A 106 23.91 17.22 3.36
C GLY A 106 22.91 17.08 4.51
N GLN A 107 21.67 16.65 4.24
CA GLN A 107 20.68 16.35 5.27
C GLN A 107 20.99 15.04 5.97
N LEU A 108 20.59 14.96 7.23
CA LEU A 108 20.70 13.75 8.03
C LEU A 108 19.80 12.65 7.42
N PHE A 109 20.27 11.41 7.40
CA PHE A 109 19.51 10.22 6.96
C PHE A 109 19.12 9.34 8.14
N LYS A 110 20.11 8.99 8.98
CA LYS A 110 19.93 8.14 10.18
C LYS A 110 20.80 8.64 11.33
N THR A 111 20.31 8.48 12.56
CA THR A 111 21.12 8.48 13.79
C THR A 111 21.04 7.11 14.47
N ALA A 112 22.16 6.67 15.04
CA ALA A 112 22.23 5.49 15.91
C ALA A 112 23.18 5.77 17.08
N ARG A 113 22.91 5.16 18.23
CA ARG A 113 23.84 5.14 19.38
C ARG A 113 24.52 3.78 19.43
N LEU A 114 25.78 3.75 19.86
CA LEU A 114 26.56 2.53 19.98
C LEU A 114 27.16 2.41 21.38
N ASP A 115 27.20 1.20 21.92
CA ASP A 115 27.92 0.92 23.16
C ASP A 115 29.45 0.89 22.96
N ALA A 116 30.20 0.68 24.05
CA ALA A 116 31.66 0.60 24.03
C ALA A 116 32.21 -0.65 23.31
N GLN A 117 31.35 -1.60 22.97
CA GLN A 117 31.67 -2.79 22.20
C GLN A 117 31.38 -2.60 20.70
N GLY A 118 30.70 -1.51 20.33
CA GLY A 118 30.29 -1.17 18.98
C GLY A 118 29.01 -1.84 18.52
N LYS A 119 28.18 -2.30 19.46
CA LYS A 119 26.84 -2.78 19.18
C LYS A 119 25.87 -1.59 19.14
N GLU A 120 25.02 -1.56 18.12
CA GLU A 120 23.94 -0.57 18.01
C GLU A 120 22.95 -0.76 19.17
N LEU A 121 22.73 0.32 19.92
CA LEU A 121 21.74 0.40 20.99
C LEU A 121 20.36 0.63 20.39
N ALA A 122 19.32 0.11 21.04
CA ALA A 122 17.93 0.32 20.63
C ALA A 122 17.58 1.82 20.58
N GLY A 123 16.63 2.17 19.72
CA GLY A 123 16.30 3.55 19.41
C GLY A 123 17.01 4.12 18.18
N GLY A 124 16.90 5.42 17.99
CA GLY A 124 17.47 6.14 16.86
C GLY A 124 16.40 6.86 16.03
N GLU A 125 16.86 7.66 15.06
CA GLU A 125 15.99 8.50 14.24
C GLU A 125 16.33 8.30 12.76
N LEU A 126 15.30 8.25 11.92
CA LEU A 126 15.39 8.26 10.47
C LEU A 126 14.75 9.54 9.94
N PHE A 127 15.29 10.05 8.84
CA PHE A 127 14.89 11.32 8.24
C PHE A 127 14.61 11.14 6.75
N TYR A 128 13.82 12.06 6.19
CA TYR A 128 13.63 12.23 4.75
C TYR A 128 14.78 13.06 4.14
N GLU A 129 14.96 13.02 2.82
CA GLU A 129 15.93 13.88 2.12
C GLU A 129 15.65 15.38 2.28
N SER A 130 14.41 15.75 2.61
CA SER A 130 14.01 17.10 3.01
C SER A 130 14.52 17.53 4.41
N GLY A 131 15.18 16.63 5.15
CA GLY A 131 15.63 16.84 6.54
C GLY A 131 14.53 16.67 7.60
N GLN A 132 13.29 16.36 7.18
CA GLN A 132 12.17 16.14 8.10
C GLN A 132 12.28 14.76 8.77
N LEU A 133 11.88 14.67 10.04
CA LEU A 133 11.86 13.41 10.78
C LEU A 133 10.88 12.44 10.09
N LYS A 134 11.34 11.23 9.79
CA LYS A 134 10.58 10.15 9.15
C LYS A 134 10.13 9.10 10.16
N GLN A 135 11.04 8.74 11.07
CA GLN A 135 10.76 7.76 12.12
C GLN A 135 11.64 8.02 13.34
N ARG A 136 11.11 7.73 14.52
CA ARG A 136 11.86 7.71 15.78
C ARG A 136 11.54 6.44 16.54
N GLU A 137 12.59 5.70 16.91
CA GLU A 137 12.49 4.59 17.85
C GLU A 137 12.92 5.07 19.24
N THR A 138 12.08 4.84 20.25
CA THR A 138 12.35 5.14 21.67
C THR A 138 12.31 3.83 22.46
N PRO A 139 13.42 3.40 23.10
CA PRO A 139 13.42 2.23 23.98
C PRO A 139 12.46 2.40 25.16
N LEU A 140 11.75 1.33 25.51
CA LEU A 140 10.86 1.26 26.67
C LEU A 140 11.29 0.10 27.59
N PRO A 141 10.98 0.12 28.90
CA PRO A 141 11.36 -0.97 29.81
C PRO A 141 10.86 -2.36 29.39
N SER A 142 9.71 -2.44 28.71
CA SER A 142 9.13 -3.70 28.21
C SER A 142 9.29 -3.91 26.70
N GLY A 143 9.99 -3.02 25.97
CA GLY A 143 10.02 -3.06 24.52
C GLY A 143 10.51 -1.78 23.85
N ARG A 144 9.81 -1.31 22.82
CA ARG A 144 10.11 -0.04 22.14
C ARG A 144 8.86 0.65 21.63
N LEU A 145 8.92 1.97 21.53
CA LEU A 145 7.97 2.82 20.84
C LEU A 145 8.55 3.18 19.47
N VAL A 146 7.80 2.93 18.40
CA VAL A 146 8.11 3.43 17.06
C VAL A 146 7.08 4.49 16.70
N GLU A 147 7.54 5.71 16.44
CA GLU A 147 6.74 6.81 15.93
C GLU A 147 7.15 7.05 14.47
N SER A 148 6.19 6.97 13.54
CA SER A 148 6.44 7.29 12.13
C SER A 148 5.72 8.58 11.77
N PHE A 149 6.31 9.38 10.89
CA PHE A 149 5.84 10.71 10.51
C PHE A 149 5.72 10.81 8.99
N HIS A 150 4.80 11.65 8.53
CA HIS A 150 4.74 12.11 7.14
C HIS A 150 5.83 13.15 6.90
N GLU A 151 6.21 13.35 5.64
CA GLU A 151 7.26 14.30 5.27
C GLU A 151 6.93 15.77 5.60
N ASN A 152 5.65 16.10 5.84
CA ASN A 152 5.26 17.41 6.38
C ASN A 152 5.36 17.53 7.92
N GLY A 153 6.00 16.57 8.58
CA GLY A 153 6.21 16.51 10.03
C GLY A 153 5.01 16.04 10.85
N GLN A 154 3.87 15.73 10.24
CA GLN A 154 2.71 15.22 10.96
C GLN A 154 2.90 13.75 11.36
N LEU A 155 2.45 13.37 12.56
CA LEU A 155 2.48 11.97 13.01
C LEU A 155 1.65 11.11 12.05
N MET A 156 2.24 10.03 11.55
CA MET A 156 1.58 9.01 10.74
C MET A 156 0.98 7.92 11.62
N ASN A 157 1.77 7.37 12.56
CA ASN A 157 1.29 6.42 13.56
C ASN A 157 2.28 6.31 14.73
N ARG A 158 1.83 5.62 15.79
CA ARG A 158 2.62 5.27 16.96
C ARG A 158 2.33 3.82 17.30
N ILE A 159 3.37 2.98 17.33
CA ILE A 159 3.24 1.53 17.56
C ILE A 159 4.20 1.13 18.70
N VAL A 160 3.68 0.43 19.70
CA VAL A 160 4.49 -0.20 20.75
C VAL A 160 4.80 -1.63 20.33
N TYR A 161 6.05 -2.05 20.46
CA TYR A 161 6.48 -3.43 20.24
C TYR A 161 7.06 -4.04 21.50
N HIS A 162 6.70 -5.28 21.79
CA HIS A 162 7.41 -6.15 22.75
C HIS A 162 8.23 -7.17 21.94
N GLY A 163 9.56 -7.00 21.93
CA GLY A 163 10.45 -7.74 21.03
C GLY A 163 10.16 -7.43 19.55
N THR A 164 9.69 -8.43 18.81
CA THR A 164 9.28 -8.30 17.40
C THR A 164 7.77 -8.15 17.20
N GLN A 165 6.96 -8.37 18.24
CA GLN A 165 5.49 -8.34 18.16
C GLN A 165 4.96 -6.94 18.51
N MET A 166 3.91 -6.50 17.81
CA MET A 166 3.15 -5.32 18.21
C MET A 166 2.35 -5.64 19.47
N VAL A 167 2.17 -4.65 20.35
CA VAL A 167 1.32 -4.77 21.54
C VAL A 167 -0.15 -4.68 21.16
N ASP A 168 -0.98 -5.50 21.80
CA ASP A 168 -2.44 -5.48 21.66
C ASP A 168 -3.07 -4.12 22.00
N GLY A 169 -4.21 -3.83 21.37
CA GLY A 169 -4.96 -2.59 21.54
C GLY A 169 -5.34 -1.94 20.21
N GLU A 170 -5.83 -0.70 20.28
CA GLU A 170 -6.17 0.08 19.09
C GLU A 170 -4.90 0.62 18.41
N LEU A 171 -4.76 0.34 17.11
CA LEU A 171 -3.76 0.94 16.24
C LEU A 171 -4.45 1.99 15.38
N VAL A 172 -4.01 3.25 15.49
CA VAL A 172 -4.52 4.38 14.70
C VAL A 172 -3.41 4.90 13.80
N SER A 173 -3.72 5.04 12.51
CA SER A 173 -2.91 5.80 11.56
C SER A 173 -3.62 7.08 11.14
N TYR A 174 -2.84 8.12 10.90
CA TYR A 174 -3.28 9.43 10.46
C TYR A 174 -2.73 9.71 9.06
N GLY A 175 -3.46 10.48 8.26
CA GLY A 175 -3.00 10.99 6.96
C GLY A 175 -2.11 12.22 7.12
N ALA A 176 -1.47 12.64 6.02
CA ALA A 176 -0.65 13.87 5.95
C ALA A 176 -1.46 15.17 6.09
N ASN A 177 -2.70 15.11 6.59
CA ASN A 177 -3.53 16.24 6.98
C ASN A 177 -3.98 16.18 8.46
N GLY A 178 -3.45 15.21 9.23
CA GLY A 178 -3.70 15.05 10.67
C GLY A 178 -5.02 14.37 11.02
N LYS A 179 -5.86 14.04 10.03
CA LYS A 179 -7.08 13.24 10.24
C LYS A 179 -6.72 11.75 10.30
N VAL A 180 -7.52 10.96 11.00
CA VAL A 180 -7.39 9.49 10.98
C VAL A 180 -7.53 8.99 9.55
N SER A 181 -6.57 8.21 9.06
CA SER A 181 -6.61 7.55 7.75
C SER A 181 -7.02 6.08 7.88
N SER A 182 -6.67 5.43 8.99
CA SER A 182 -7.19 4.12 9.33
C SER A 182 -7.13 3.86 10.83
N ARG A 183 -7.98 2.94 11.31
CA ARG A 183 -7.86 2.35 12.65
C ARG A 183 -8.20 0.87 12.64
N THR A 184 -7.57 0.12 13.53
CA THR A 184 -7.83 -1.30 13.74
C THR A 184 -7.53 -1.69 15.18
N HIS A 185 -7.87 -2.90 15.60
CA HIS A 185 -7.45 -3.43 16.89
C HIS A 185 -6.65 -4.73 16.72
N LEU A 186 -5.60 -4.86 17.52
CA LEU A 186 -4.88 -6.11 17.72
C LEU A 186 -5.32 -6.77 19.03
N LYS A 187 -5.42 -8.10 19.00
CA LYS A 187 -5.63 -8.96 20.16
C LYS A 187 -4.88 -10.28 19.96
N ASP A 188 -4.10 -10.70 20.95
CA ASP A 188 -3.22 -11.86 20.91
C ASP A 188 -2.27 -11.82 19.68
N GLY A 189 -1.86 -10.61 19.26
CA GLY A 189 -1.06 -10.37 18.07
C GLY A 189 -1.79 -10.48 16.72
N GLN A 190 -3.12 -10.67 16.72
CA GLN A 190 -3.97 -10.86 15.54
C GLN A 190 -4.96 -9.71 15.35
N LEU A 191 -5.41 -9.46 14.12
CA LEU A 191 -6.49 -8.52 13.84
C LEU A 191 -7.80 -9.01 14.46
N HIS A 192 -8.45 -8.11 15.21
CA HIS A 192 -9.71 -8.36 15.91
C HIS A 192 -10.57 -7.10 15.93
N GLY A 193 -11.89 -7.22 15.93
CA GLY A 193 -12.78 -6.06 15.95
C GLY A 193 -12.83 -5.34 14.61
N TRP A 194 -13.12 -4.03 14.59
CA TRP A 194 -13.25 -3.28 13.35
C TRP A 194 -11.89 -2.88 12.77
N TRP A 195 -11.74 -3.07 11.46
CA TRP A 195 -10.75 -2.41 10.62
C TRP A 195 -11.49 -1.38 9.76
N GLU A 196 -11.12 -0.12 9.90
CA GLU A 196 -11.77 1.01 9.25
C GLU A 196 -10.71 1.87 8.56
N VAL A 197 -11.02 2.33 7.34
CA VAL A 197 -10.19 3.23 6.53
C VAL A 197 -11.05 4.44 6.18
N PHE A 198 -10.44 5.62 6.13
CA PHE A 198 -11.13 6.89 5.94
C PHE A 198 -10.58 7.64 4.72
N HIS A 199 -11.46 8.37 4.05
CA HIS A 199 -11.11 9.36 3.03
C HIS A 199 -10.29 10.49 3.65
N THR A 200 -9.59 11.27 2.82
CA THR A 200 -8.77 12.40 3.30
C THR A 200 -9.60 13.47 4.01
N ASP A 201 -10.90 13.60 3.75
CA ASP A 201 -11.78 14.49 4.50
C ASP A 201 -12.23 13.94 5.86
N GLY A 202 -11.94 12.68 6.18
CA GLY A 202 -12.33 11.98 7.39
C GLY A 202 -13.65 11.20 7.29
N GLN A 203 -14.30 11.17 6.13
CA GLN A 203 -15.45 10.29 5.90
C GLN A 203 -15.00 8.82 5.85
N LEU A 204 -15.88 7.89 6.23
CA LEU A 204 -15.57 6.46 6.17
C LEU A 204 -15.41 6.03 4.70
N TYR A 205 -14.25 5.47 4.34
CA TYR A 205 -13.97 4.91 3.02
C TYR A 205 -14.30 3.42 2.99
N GLN A 206 -13.76 2.64 3.93
CA GLN A 206 -13.99 1.20 4.02
C GLN A 206 -14.16 0.76 5.47
N ARG A 207 -14.93 -0.31 5.69
CA ARG A 207 -14.87 -1.07 6.94
C ARG A 207 -15.10 -2.56 6.72
N VAL A 208 -14.49 -3.37 7.56
CA VAL A 208 -14.83 -4.78 7.79
C VAL A 208 -14.43 -5.17 9.21
N ARG A 209 -15.12 -6.16 9.80
CA ARG A 209 -14.74 -6.72 11.09
C ARG A 209 -13.85 -7.94 10.91
N PHE A 210 -12.86 -8.08 11.79
CA PHE A 210 -11.96 -9.21 11.90
C PHE A 210 -12.23 -9.99 13.19
N VAL A 211 -12.02 -11.31 13.14
CA VAL A 211 -11.99 -12.22 14.28
C VAL A 211 -10.86 -13.23 14.03
N HIS A 212 -9.75 -13.09 14.76
CA HIS A 212 -8.55 -13.93 14.63
C HIS A 212 -8.02 -13.95 13.18
N ASP A 213 -7.66 -12.75 12.68
CA ASP A 213 -7.20 -12.47 11.30
C ASP A 213 -8.20 -12.80 10.16
N LYS A 214 -9.39 -13.34 10.45
CA LYS A 214 -10.42 -13.65 9.46
C LYS A 214 -11.47 -12.55 9.39
N ARG A 215 -11.82 -12.13 8.17
CA ARG A 215 -12.97 -11.24 7.93
C ARG A 215 -14.28 -11.92 8.34
N GLU A 216 -15.13 -11.19 9.04
CA GLU A 216 -16.38 -11.68 9.63
C GLU A 216 -17.44 -10.57 9.60
N GLY A 217 -18.65 -10.87 9.14
CA GLY A 217 -19.71 -9.87 8.94
C GLY A 217 -19.50 -9.02 7.66
N GLU A 218 -20.03 -7.80 7.66
CA GLU A 218 -20.06 -6.96 6.45
C GLU A 218 -18.74 -6.25 6.19
N PHE A 219 -18.22 -6.42 4.97
CA PHE A 219 -17.36 -5.45 4.30
C PHE A 219 -18.21 -4.46 3.51
N VAL A 220 -17.88 -3.18 3.59
CA VAL A 220 -18.47 -2.11 2.78
C VAL A 220 -17.39 -1.11 2.33
N ASP A 221 -17.57 -0.58 1.11
CA ASP A 221 -16.74 0.47 0.50
C ASP A 221 -17.63 1.64 0.06
N TYR A 222 -17.19 2.87 0.32
CA TYR A 222 -17.94 4.11 0.10
C TYR A 222 -17.16 5.09 -0.77
N ALA A 223 -17.85 5.78 -1.67
CA ALA A 223 -17.28 6.90 -2.43
C ALA A 223 -17.10 8.14 -1.53
N PRO A 224 -16.33 9.15 -1.97
CA PRO A 224 -16.14 10.38 -1.20
C PRO A 224 -17.42 11.19 -0.93
N ASP A 225 -18.51 10.92 -1.65
CA ASP A 225 -19.85 11.50 -1.41
C ASP A 225 -20.70 10.69 -0.41
N GLY A 226 -20.13 9.62 0.16
CA GLY A 226 -20.81 8.69 1.07
C GLY A 226 -21.68 7.64 0.37
N SER A 227 -21.76 7.61 -0.96
CA SER A 227 -22.51 6.58 -1.69
C SER A 227 -21.84 5.20 -1.59
N LEU A 228 -22.63 4.13 -1.45
CA LEU A 228 -22.14 2.77 -1.25
C LEU A 228 -21.65 2.19 -2.59
N ARG A 229 -20.35 1.92 -2.71
CA ARG A 229 -19.73 1.37 -3.93
C ARG A 229 -19.65 -0.13 -3.92
N ALA A 230 -19.41 -0.74 -2.77
CA ALA A 230 -19.36 -2.20 -2.65
C ALA A 230 -19.90 -2.68 -1.31
N ARG A 231 -20.43 -3.90 -1.31
CA ARG A 231 -20.81 -4.63 -0.09
C ARG A 231 -20.61 -6.13 -0.31
N THR A 232 -20.01 -6.79 0.67
CA THR A 232 -19.81 -8.25 0.71
C THR A 232 -19.95 -8.73 2.15
N VAL A 233 -20.67 -9.82 2.39
CA VAL A 233 -20.72 -10.45 3.72
C VAL A 233 -19.67 -11.56 3.78
N PHE A 234 -18.93 -11.62 4.88
CA PHE A 234 -17.94 -12.67 5.16
C PHE A 234 -18.39 -13.53 6.36
N VAL A 235 -18.17 -14.83 6.26
CA VAL A 235 -18.32 -15.80 7.35
C VAL A 235 -17.03 -16.60 7.42
N HIS A 236 -16.33 -16.54 8.55
CA HIS A 236 -15.06 -17.25 8.80
C HIS A 236 -13.98 -17.00 7.74
N GLY A 237 -13.94 -15.77 7.20
CA GLY A 237 -13.00 -15.32 6.15
C GLY A 237 -13.46 -15.55 4.71
N GLN A 238 -14.51 -16.34 4.47
CA GLN A 238 -15.07 -16.63 3.14
C GLN A 238 -16.26 -15.72 2.83
N PRO A 239 -16.43 -15.22 1.59
CA PRO A 239 -17.63 -14.48 1.22
C PRO A 239 -18.86 -15.40 1.16
N GLU A 240 -20.01 -14.87 1.58
CA GLU A 240 -21.28 -15.59 1.69
C GLU A 240 -22.44 -14.68 1.25
N GLY A 241 -23.44 -15.25 0.57
CA GLY A 241 -24.64 -14.51 0.16
C GLY A 241 -24.38 -13.50 -0.96
N TRP A 242 -25.18 -12.43 -1.02
CA TRP A 242 -25.08 -11.42 -2.08
C TRP A 242 -23.98 -10.40 -1.82
N SER A 243 -23.16 -10.18 -2.84
CA SER A 243 -22.16 -9.15 -2.97
C SER A 243 -22.47 -8.28 -4.20
N PHE A 244 -22.06 -7.01 -4.18
CA PHE A 244 -22.05 -6.15 -5.35
C PHE A 244 -20.90 -5.14 -5.29
N GLU A 245 -20.54 -4.63 -6.46
CA GLU A 245 -19.60 -3.53 -6.67
C GLU A 245 -20.15 -2.57 -7.72
N SER A 246 -19.67 -1.32 -7.71
CA SER A 246 -20.07 -0.23 -8.62
C SER A 246 -18.87 0.36 -9.36
N HIS A 247 -19.14 0.89 -10.56
CA HIS A 247 -18.23 1.70 -11.37
C HIS A 247 -17.95 3.07 -10.72
N ASP A 248 -16.98 3.81 -11.27
CA ASP A 248 -16.65 5.17 -10.82
C ASP A 248 -17.80 6.18 -10.97
N ASN A 249 -18.77 5.91 -11.84
CA ASN A 249 -19.98 6.72 -12.00
C ASN A 249 -21.16 6.29 -11.11
N GLY A 250 -20.93 5.40 -10.13
CA GLY A 250 -21.94 4.92 -9.18
C GLY A 250 -22.89 3.84 -9.69
N GLN A 251 -22.85 3.48 -10.98
CA GLN A 251 -23.66 2.37 -11.52
C GLN A 251 -23.07 1.03 -11.10
N VAL A 252 -23.92 0.04 -10.77
CA VAL A 252 -23.46 -1.31 -10.39
C VAL A 252 -22.64 -1.91 -11.54
N SER A 253 -21.40 -2.32 -11.26
CA SER A 253 -20.50 -2.96 -12.21
C SER A 253 -20.65 -4.47 -12.21
N GLN A 254 -20.84 -5.06 -11.03
CA GLN A 254 -21.11 -6.47 -10.87
C GLN A 254 -21.94 -6.79 -9.63
N LYS A 255 -22.66 -7.91 -9.69
CA LYS A 255 -23.41 -8.49 -8.60
C LYS A 255 -23.14 -9.98 -8.56
N VAL A 256 -22.68 -10.46 -7.42
CA VAL A 256 -22.18 -11.82 -7.23
C VAL A 256 -22.96 -12.48 -6.09
N ARG A 257 -23.30 -13.76 -6.23
CA ARG A 257 -23.78 -14.57 -5.10
C ARG A 257 -22.72 -15.59 -4.75
N TYR A 258 -22.29 -15.58 -3.50
CA TYR A 258 -21.33 -16.52 -2.95
C TYR A 258 -22.02 -17.55 -2.03
N HIS A 259 -21.39 -18.72 -1.91
CA HIS A 259 -21.60 -19.64 -0.80
C HIS A 259 -20.27 -20.28 -0.43
N ARG A 260 -19.80 -20.10 0.81
CA ARG A 260 -18.51 -20.61 1.31
C ARG A 260 -17.30 -20.26 0.43
N GLY A 261 -17.34 -19.11 -0.23
CA GLY A 261 -16.33 -18.66 -1.19
C GLY A 261 -16.62 -18.97 -2.65
N ASP A 262 -17.45 -19.97 -2.96
CA ASP A 262 -17.78 -20.34 -4.34
C ASP A 262 -18.81 -19.40 -4.96
N ILE A 263 -18.64 -19.05 -6.24
CA ILE A 263 -19.58 -18.17 -6.96
C ILE A 263 -20.74 -19.00 -7.51
N LEU A 264 -21.93 -18.78 -6.94
CA LEU A 264 -23.19 -19.35 -7.38
C LEU A 264 -23.89 -18.52 -8.47
N SER A 265 -23.63 -17.23 -8.58
CA SER A 265 -24.14 -16.44 -9.71
C SER A 265 -23.35 -15.17 -9.93
N MET A 266 -23.28 -14.74 -11.18
CA MET A 266 -22.64 -13.49 -11.59
C MET A 266 -23.58 -12.73 -12.53
N GLN A 267 -23.68 -11.43 -12.34
CA GLN A 267 -24.26 -10.48 -13.28
C GLN A 267 -23.27 -9.32 -13.41
N LYS A 268 -22.93 -8.91 -14.63
CA LYS A 268 -21.96 -7.84 -14.90
C LYS A 268 -22.55 -6.83 -15.87
N TRP A 269 -22.26 -5.55 -15.65
CA TRP A 269 -22.70 -4.43 -16.48
C TRP A 269 -21.52 -3.55 -16.89
N ALA A 270 -21.63 -2.94 -18.07
CA ALA A 270 -20.71 -1.91 -18.54
C ALA A 270 -20.95 -0.57 -17.81
N PRO A 271 -20.03 0.41 -17.90
CA PRO A 271 -20.21 1.72 -17.25
C PRO A 271 -21.45 2.50 -17.70
N ASP A 272 -22.03 2.18 -18.86
CA ASP A 272 -23.29 2.78 -19.34
C ASP A 272 -24.55 2.01 -18.90
N GLY A 273 -24.40 1.05 -17.99
CA GLY A 273 -25.49 0.29 -17.38
C GLY A 273 -26.01 -0.87 -18.23
N LYS A 274 -25.47 -1.09 -19.43
CA LYS A 274 -25.84 -2.24 -20.25
C LYS A 274 -25.29 -3.54 -19.64
N PRO A 275 -26.08 -4.63 -19.62
CA PRO A 275 -25.57 -5.93 -19.21
C PRO A 275 -24.46 -6.40 -20.16
N VAL A 276 -23.56 -7.24 -19.63
CA VAL A 276 -22.43 -7.85 -20.35
C VAL A 276 -22.58 -9.37 -20.31
N ILE A 277 -22.78 -9.93 -19.12
CA ILE A 277 -23.00 -11.37 -18.90
C ILE A 277 -23.84 -11.59 -17.64
N ALA A 278 -24.66 -12.65 -17.66
CA ALA A 278 -25.42 -13.15 -16.53
C ALA A 278 -25.43 -14.68 -16.57
N TRP A 279 -25.12 -15.31 -15.44
CA TRP A 279 -25.21 -16.76 -15.25
C TRP A 279 -25.41 -17.12 -13.78
N GLN A 280 -25.88 -18.35 -13.52
CA GLN A 280 -26.02 -18.91 -12.18
C GLN A 280 -25.79 -20.43 -12.20
N ARG A 281 -25.44 -20.96 -11.04
CA ARG A 281 -25.10 -22.36 -10.74
C ARG A 281 -25.69 -22.76 -9.38
N ASP A 282 -25.84 -24.05 -9.17
CA ASP A 282 -26.13 -24.61 -7.84
C ASP A 282 -24.85 -24.82 -7.00
N VAL A 283 -25.01 -25.32 -5.78
CA VAL A 283 -23.91 -25.58 -4.83
C VAL A 283 -23.03 -26.78 -5.21
N GLN A 284 -23.41 -27.52 -6.25
CA GLN A 284 -22.59 -28.56 -6.89
C GLN A 284 -21.82 -28.00 -8.10
N GLY A 285 -21.96 -26.71 -8.40
CA GLY A 285 -21.31 -26.02 -9.52
C GLY A 285 -22.00 -26.22 -10.87
N ARG A 286 -23.18 -26.84 -10.92
CA ARG A 286 -23.92 -27.12 -12.17
C ARG A 286 -24.71 -25.90 -12.60
N GLU A 287 -24.66 -25.53 -13.87
CA GLU A 287 -25.41 -24.42 -14.47
C GLU A 287 -26.93 -24.59 -14.32
N GLN A 288 -27.64 -23.48 -14.05
CA GLN A 288 -29.09 -23.46 -13.85
C GLN A 288 -29.72 -22.25 -14.55
N GLY A 289 -30.78 -22.44 -15.34
CA GLY A 289 -31.39 -21.36 -16.12
C GLY A 289 -30.46 -20.83 -17.22
N ASP A 290 -30.69 -19.59 -17.65
CA ASP A 290 -29.99 -19.03 -18.81
C ASP A 290 -28.59 -18.50 -18.47
N VAL A 291 -27.58 -18.97 -19.21
CA VAL A 291 -26.36 -18.19 -19.46
C VAL A 291 -26.67 -17.21 -20.58
N THR A 292 -26.61 -15.91 -20.30
CA THR A 292 -26.87 -14.85 -21.28
C THR A 292 -25.66 -13.94 -21.41
N GLU A 293 -25.28 -13.62 -22.64
CA GLU A 293 -24.26 -12.64 -22.98
C GLU A 293 -24.86 -11.52 -23.84
N TRP A 294 -24.26 -10.33 -23.77
CA TRP A 294 -24.70 -9.15 -24.52
C TRP A 294 -23.53 -8.46 -25.21
N TYR A 295 -23.81 -7.87 -26.36
CA TYR A 295 -22.91 -6.93 -27.02
C TYR A 295 -22.93 -5.56 -26.32
N GLU A 296 -21.88 -4.78 -26.53
CA GLU A 296 -21.70 -3.42 -25.99
C GLU A 296 -22.82 -2.42 -26.36
N ASN A 297 -23.65 -2.73 -27.36
CA ASN A 297 -24.82 -1.92 -27.71
C ASN A 297 -26.10 -2.35 -26.98
N GLY A 298 -26.06 -3.39 -26.14
CA GLY A 298 -27.18 -3.88 -25.33
C GLY A 298 -28.00 -4.97 -26.01
N VAL A 299 -27.66 -5.36 -27.24
CA VAL A 299 -28.27 -6.51 -27.93
C VAL A 299 -27.76 -7.80 -27.29
N ARG A 300 -28.65 -8.76 -27.03
CA ARG A 300 -28.26 -10.12 -26.58
C ARG A 300 -27.38 -10.76 -27.64
N ALA A 301 -26.19 -11.21 -27.28
CA ALA A 301 -25.30 -11.96 -28.17
C ALA A 301 -25.68 -13.44 -28.18
N SER A 302 -25.88 -14.02 -26.99
CA SER A 302 -26.24 -15.42 -26.81
C SER A 302 -27.19 -15.62 -25.62
N VAL A 303 -28.05 -16.63 -25.71
CA VAL A 303 -28.84 -17.20 -24.60
C VAL A 303 -28.69 -18.71 -24.70
N ILE A 304 -28.22 -19.33 -23.62
CA ILE A 304 -28.02 -20.78 -23.53
C ILE A 304 -28.75 -21.26 -22.27
N PRO A 305 -29.90 -21.96 -22.40
CA PRO A 305 -30.65 -22.43 -21.24
C PRO A 305 -30.07 -23.74 -20.70
N PHE A 306 -29.83 -23.79 -19.40
CA PHE A 306 -29.34 -24.96 -18.67
C PHE A 306 -30.32 -25.44 -17.60
N VAL A 307 -30.33 -26.74 -17.36
CA VAL A 307 -30.95 -27.38 -16.20
C VAL A 307 -29.95 -28.41 -15.67
N ASP A 308 -29.61 -28.34 -14.38
CA ASP A 308 -28.71 -29.31 -13.74
C ASP A 308 -27.35 -29.50 -14.45
N GLY A 309 -26.83 -28.44 -15.06
CA GLY A 309 -25.56 -28.43 -15.80
C GLY A 309 -25.66 -28.87 -17.26
N GLN A 310 -26.84 -29.28 -17.74
CA GLN A 310 -27.06 -29.72 -19.11
C GLN A 310 -27.84 -28.69 -19.91
N ARG A 311 -27.50 -28.49 -21.19
CA ARG A 311 -28.31 -27.61 -22.07
C ARG A 311 -29.69 -28.22 -22.30
N GLN A 312 -30.73 -27.46 -22.00
CA GLN A 312 -32.12 -27.89 -22.10
C GLN A 312 -33.03 -26.70 -22.42
N GLY A 313 -33.58 -26.68 -23.64
CA GLY A 313 -34.36 -25.56 -24.19
C GLY A 313 -33.76 -25.01 -25.48
N LEU A 314 -34.18 -23.79 -25.87
CA LEU A 314 -33.73 -23.14 -27.10
C LEU A 314 -32.45 -22.32 -26.85
N MET A 315 -31.31 -22.79 -27.35
CA MET A 315 -30.12 -21.96 -27.51
C MET A 315 -30.36 -20.96 -28.64
N GLN A 316 -30.08 -19.68 -28.40
CA GLN A 316 -30.27 -18.59 -29.35
C GLN A 316 -29.00 -17.74 -29.46
N VAL A 317 -28.67 -17.32 -30.68
CA VAL A 317 -27.55 -16.40 -30.97
C VAL A 317 -28.03 -15.34 -31.93
N TRP A 318 -27.64 -14.09 -31.72
CA TRP A 318 -28.00 -12.95 -32.58
C TRP A 318 -26.75 -12.25 -33.10
N TYR A 319 -26.90 -11.55 -34.22
CA TYR A 319 -25.92 -10.58 -34.69
C TYR A 319 -25.99 -9.27 -33.89
N ARG A 320 -24.94 -8.44 -34.00
CA ARG A 320 -24.84 -7.15 -33.27
C ARG A 320 -25.95 -6.15 -33.63
N ASP A 321 -26.68 -6.32 -34.73
CA ASP A 321 -27.85 -5.51 -35.10
C ASP A 321 -29.17 -6.00 -34.48
N GLY A 322 -29.17 -7.13 -33.77
CA GLY A 322 -30.36 -7.75 -33.18
C GLY A 322 -31.07 -8.75 -34.12
N SER A 323 -30.60 -8.92 -35.35
CA SER A 323 -31.09 -10.00 -36.22
C SER A 323 -30.64 -11.37 -35.70
N LEU A 324 -31.52 -12.36 -35.81
CA LEU A 324 -31.30 -13.69 -35.24
C LEU A 324 -30.33 -14.49 -36.13
N GLN A 325 -29.19 -14.92 -35.59
CA GLN A 325 -28.17 -15.68 -36.30
C GLN A 325 -28.46 -17.18 -36.29
N GLN A 326 -28.87 -17.72 -35.13
CA GLN A 326 -29.00 -19.16 -34.93
C GLN A 326 -30.02 -19.49 -33.83
N ILE A 327 -30.80 -20.56 -34.05
CA ILE A 327 -31.52 -21.29 -32.99
C ILE A 327 -31.11 -22.76 -33.04
N VAL A 328 -30.85 -23.35 -31.87
CA VAL A 328 -30.67 -24.80 -31.69
C VAL A 328 -31.46 -25.25 -30.47
N PRO A 329 -32.49 -26.11 -30.60
CA PRO A 329 -33.11 -26.74 -29.44
C PRO A 329 -32.20 -27.85 -28.90
N TYR A 330 -32.08 -27.90 -27.58
CA TYR A 330 -31.33 -28.90 -26.84
C TYR A 330 -32.23 -29.63 -25.84
N GLU A 331 -31.97 -30.92 -25.67
CA GLU A 331 -32.55 -31.79 -24.65
C GLU A 331 -31.40 -32.64 -24.09
N HIS A 332 -31.13 -32.54 -22.78
CA HIS A 332 -30.03 -33.25 -22.10
C HIS A 332 -28.67 -33.14 -22.83
N ASP A 333 -28.24 -31.91 -23.13
CA ASP A 333 -27.04 -31.56 -23.92
C ASP A 333 -27.00 -31.99 -25.39
N GLN A 334 -27.99 -32.77 -25.85
CA GLN A 334 -28.08 -33.24 -27.23
C GLN A 334 -28.95 -32.29 -28.06
N LYS A 335 -28.56 -32.06 -29.32
CA LYS A 335 -29.42 -31.32 -30.24
C LYS A 335 -30.66 -32.15 -30.55
N GLN A 336 -31.82 -31.51 -30.43
CA GLN A 336 -33.11 -32.15 -30.63
C GLN A 336 -34.00 -31.23 -31.47
N GLY A 337 -34.73 -31.75 -32.45
CA GLY A 337 -35.57 -30.91 -33.30
C GLY A 337 -34.78 -30.02 -34.26
N LEU A 338 -35.37 -28.89 -34.66
CA LEU A 338 -34.94 -28.16 -35.85
C LEU A 338 -33.92 -27.04 -35.52
N GLU A 339 -32.65 -27.26 -35.88
CA GLU A 339 -31.65 -26.19 -35.92
C GLU A 339 -31.89 -25.31 -37.15
N ARG A 340 -31.82 -24.00 -36.96
CA ARG A 340 -31.87 -23.01 -38.05
C ARG A 340 -30.76 -21.98 -37.90
N ARG A 341 -30.23 -21.52 -39.04
CA ARG A 341 -29.29 -20.40 -39.11
C ARG A 341 -29.68 -19.44 -40.23
N TRP A 342 -29.40 -18.16 -40.03
CA TRP A 342 -29.62 -17.10 -41.00
C TRP A 342 -28.33 -16.33 -41.21
N ASP A 343 -28.18 -15.73 -42.39
CA ASP A 343 -27.17 -14.70 -42.61
C ASP A 343 -27.61 -13.32 -42.08
N LYS A 344 -26.71 -12.35 -42.10
CA LYS A 344 -26.97 -10.95 -41.71
C LYS A 344 -28.06 -10.24 -42.52
N ASN A 345 -28.54 -10.82 -43.62
CA ASN A 345 -29.61 -10.27 -44.44
C ASN A 345 -30.96 -10.95 -44.11
N GLY A 346 -31.00 -11.84 -43.10
CA GLY A 346 -32.17 -12.63 -42.73
C GLY A 346 -32.44 -13.82 -43.66
N ARG A 347 -31.54 -14.16 -44.59
CA ARG A 347 -31.70 -15.34 -45.45
C ARG A 347 -31.34 -16.59 -44.66
N GLN A 348 -32.25 -17.56 -44.60
CA GLN A 348 -31.97 -18.86 -43.99
C GLN A 348 -30.85 -19.57 -44.77
N THR A 349 -29.77 -19.93 -44.08
CA THR A 349 -28.57 -20.59 -44.63
C THR A 349 -28.45 -22.05 -44.19
N LEU A 350 -29.11 -22.44 -43.10
CA LEU A 350 -29.19 -23.81 -42.63
C LEU A 350 -30.60 -24.08 -42.07
N GLU A 351 -31.14 -25.25 -42.40
CA GLU A 351 -32.20 -25.90 -41.65
C GLU A 351 -31.85 -27.39 -41.55
N GLN A 352 -31.71 -27.90 -40.32
CA GLN A 352 -31.30 -29.28 -40.06
C GLN A 352 -32.12 -29.84 -38.90
N LEU A 353 -32.85 -30.92 -39.16
CA LEU A 353 -33.52 -31.69 -38.11
C LEU A 353 -32.49 -32.54 -37.37
N TRP A 354 -32.50 -32.49 -36.04
CA TRP A 354 -31.67 -33.30 -35.17
C TRP A 354 -32.54 -34.26 -34.36
N ARG A 355 -32.00 -35.45 -34.08
CA ARG A 355 -32.54 -36.40 -33.11
C ARG A 355 -31.39 -37.01 -32.33
N ASP A 356 -31.45 -36.95 -31.00
CA ASP A 356 -30.45 -37.53 -30.09
C ASP A 356 -29.01 -37.08 -30.43
N GLY A 357 -28.85 -35.81 -30.80
CA GLY A 357 -27.58 -35.21 -31.19
C GLY A 357 -27.08 -35.58 -32.60
N GLN A 358 -27.81 -36.39 -33.37
CA GLN A 358 -27.48 -36.76 -34.74
C GLN A 358 -28.33 -36.01 -35.79
N PRO A 359 -27.77 -35.63 -36.94
CA PRO A 359 -28.52 -34.98 -38.01
C PRO A 359 -29.41 -36.01 -38.72
N VAL A 360 -30.72 -35.77 -38.78
CA VAL A 360 -31.66 -36.58 -39.55
C VAL A 360 -31.55 -36.19 -41.02
N PRO A 361 -31.26 -37.12 -41.96
CA PRO A 361 -31.24 -36.81 -43.38
C PRO A 361 -32.63 -36.39 -43.87
N VAL A 362 -32.71 -35.26 -44.55
CA VAL A 362 -33.90 -34.88 -45.32
C VAL A 362 -33.80 -35.60 -46.67
N TYR A 363 -34.45 -36.77 -46.77
CA TYR A 363 -34.63 -37.42 -48.06
C TYR A 363 -35.66 -36.64 -48.89
N PRO A 364 -35.37 -36.31 -50.15
CA PRO A 364 -36.25 -35.52 -51.02
C PRO A 364 -37.46 -36.31 -51.54
#